data_AF-A0A9D7IZQ8-F1
#
_entry.id   AF-A0A9D7IZQ8-F1
#
_cell.length_a   1.000
_cell.length_b   1.000
_cell.length_c   1.000
_cell.angle_alpha   90.00
_cell.angle_beta   90.00
_cell.angle_gamma   90.00
#
_symmetry.space_group_name_H-M   'P 1'
#
loop_
_entity.id
_entity.type
_entity.pdbx_description
1 polymer ?
#
loop_
_entity_poly.entity_id
_entity_poly.type
_entity_poly.pdbx_seq_one_letter_code
_entity_poly.pdbx_strand_id
1 'polypeptide(L)'
;MNMKPFRNLLFRVAVIFCLTITVNAQEKPKANTSDKPVDILVQGALDWELQPLLAALEEREQIQIAAWTFWKGRIGSKRVVISRTEVGPINAVASTTIGILNFRPSLIINQGSAGANDPELKVFDIVVGESTVDYGAFQSEHGDEGQGSARRGGARSITRCGSTEKRGSSSRNSPVIRMR
;
A
#
# COMPACT_ATOMS: atom_id res chain seq x y z
N MET A 1 62.08 17.23 1.17
CA MET A 1 60.91 17.30 2.07
C MET A 1 59.78 16.44 1.52
N ASN A 2 59.45 15.34 2.19
CA ASN A 2 58.55 14.30 1.69
C ASN A 2 57.13 14.54 2.24
N MET A 3 56.26 15.20 1.46
CA MET A 3 54.90 15.65 1.85
C MET A 3 53.82 14.53 1.86
N LYS A 4 54.21 13.26 1.72
CA LYS A 4 53.27 12.12 1.69
C LYS A 4 52.45 11.89 2.98
N PRO A 5 52.93 12.14 4.22
CA PRO A 5 52.11 11.87 5.41
C PRO A 5 50.99 12.90 5.59
N PHE A 6 51.16 14.13 5.09
CA PHE A 6 50.18 15.20 5.23
C PHE A 6 48.97 15.01 4.32
N ARG A 7 49.18 14.51 3.08
CA ARG A 7 48.11 14.24 2.12
C ARG A 7 47.20 13.08 2.56
N ASN A 8 47.78 12.07 3.21
CA ASN A 8 47.03 10.93 3.74
C ASN A 8 46.26 11.30 5.02
N LEU A 9 46.78 12.25 5.82
CA LEU A 9 46.08 12.78 6.99
C LEU A 9 44.88 13.64 6.58
N LEU A 10 45.05 14.51 5.57
CA LEU A 10 43.97 15.35 5.04
C LEU A 10 42.83 14.50 4.42
N PHE A 11 43.17 13.42 3.70
CA PHE A 11 42.19 12.50 3.14
C PHE A 11 41.41 11.74 4.23
N ARG A 12 42.08 11.34 5.33
CA ARG A 12 41.42 10.65 6.45
C ARG A 12 40.50 11.58 7.22
N VAL A 13 40.89 12.83 7.44
CA VAL A 13 40.03 13.84 8.08
C VAL A 13 38.80 14.15 7.22
N ALA A 14 38.95 14.27 5.89
CA ALA A 14 37.84 14.52 4.97
C ALA A 14 36.83 13.36 4.91
N VAL A 15 37.30 12.09 4.94
CA VAL A 15 36.42 10.91 4.95
C VAL A 15 35.68 10.79 6.29
N ILE A 16 36.34 11.09 7.41
CA ILE A 16 35.70 11.08 8.73
C ILE A 16 34.65 12.19 8.82
N PHE A 17 34.94 13.39 8.31
CA PHE A 17 34.00 14.51 8.28
C PHE A 17 32.79 14.25 7.35
N CYS A 18 32.99 13.51 6.26
CA CYS A 18 31.91 13.10 5.36
C CYS A 18 31.00 12.02 5.99
N LEU A 19 31.58 11.11 6.78
CA LEU A 19 30.82 10.10 7.54
C LEU A 19 30.00 10.71 8.68
N THR A 20 30.49 11.76 9.34
CA THR A 20 29.75 12.39 10.45
C THR A 20 28.59 13.27 9.98
N ILE A 21 28.65 13.81 8.77
CA ILE A 21 27.54 14.58 8.17
C ILE A 21 26.41 13.67 7.69
N THR A 22 26.71 12.46 7.20
CA THR A 22 25.68 11.50 6.76
C THR A 22 24.92 10.86 7.92
N VAL A 23 25.52 10.73 9.11
CA VAL A 23 24.85 10.15 10.29
C VAL A 23 23.82 11.11 10.92
N ASN A 24 23.94 12.43 10.71
CA ASN A 24 23.03 13.42 11.30
C ASN A 24 21.75 13.72 10.49
N ALA A 25 21.54 13.07 9.33
CA ALA A 25 20.38 13.31 8.46
C ALA A 25 19.28 12.26 8.62
N GLN A 26 19.11 11.67 9.80
CA GLN A 26 17.92 10.88 10.13
C GLN A 26 17.10 11.61 11.20
N GLU A 27 16.29 12.57 10.75
CA GLU A 27 15.15 12.99 11.54
C GLU A 27 14.24 11.76 11.73
N LYS A 28 14.15 11.27 12.97
CA LYS A 28 13.14 10.28 13.33
C LYS A 28 11.78 10.87 12.97
N PRO A 29 10.91 10.17 12.23
CA PRO A 29 9.56 10.64 11.98
C PRO A 29 8.86 10.77 13.35
N LYS A 30 8.65 12.00 13.80
CA LYS A 30 7.77 12.27 14.93
C LYS A 30 6.37 11.87 14.49
N ALA A 31 5.91 10.71 14.94
CA ALA A 31 4.51 10.35 14.87
C ALA A 31 3.75 11.39 15.71
N ASN A 32 3.21 12.41 15.06
CA ASN A 32 2.43 13.46 15.68
C ASN A 32 1.16 12.82 16.26
N THR A 33 1.24 12.45 17.53
CA THR A 33 0.26 11.63 18.25
C THR A 33 -0.93 12.45 18.76
N SER A 34 -1.02 13.71 18.35
CA SER A 34 -2.02 14.69 18.79
C SER A 34 -3.23 14.81 17.87
N ASP A 35 -3.25 14.13 16.72
CA ASP A 35 -4.28 14.32 15.72
C ASP A 35 -5.51 13.44 15.97
N LYS A 36 -6.71 14.02 15.83
CA LYS A 36 -7.97 13.28 15.98
C LYS A 36 -8.06 12.17 14.91
N PRO A 37 -8.59 10.97 15.24
CA PRO A 37 -8.80 9.89 14.27
C PRO A 37 -9.60 10.38 13.07
N VAL A 38 -9.21 9.99 11.86
CA VAL A 38 -9.93 10.40 10.63
C VAL A 38 -11.09 9.47 10.33
N ASP A 39 -12.07 9.92 9.55
CA ASP A 39 -13.26 9.11 9.27
C ASP A 39 -12.95 8.09 8.18
N ILE A 40 -12.31 8.52 7.08
CA ILE A 40 -12.04 7.68 5.91
C ILE A 40 -10.60 7.90 5.41
N LEU A 41 -9.90 6.79 5.12
CA LEU A 41 -8.67 6.76 4.35
C LEU A 41 -9.00 6.23 2.94
N VAL A 42 -8.72 7.03 1.92
CA VAL A 42 -9.06 6.75 0.51
C VAL A 42 -7.74 6.61 -0.26
N GLN A 43 -7.52 5.50 -0.96
CA GLN A 43 -6.20 5.10 -1.46
C GLN A 43 -6.21 4.77 -2.95
N GLY A 44 -5.24 5.30 -3.69
CA GLY A 44 -5.07 5.03 -5.12
C GLY A 44 -3.60 4.99 -5.49
N ALA A 45 -3.27 4.27 -6.56
CA ALA A 45 -1.89 4.02 -6.95
C ALA A 45 -1.30 5.16 -7.77
N LEU A 46 -2.12 5.73 -8.66
CA LEU A 46 -1.69 6.70 -9.65
C LEU A 46 -2.32 8.07 -9.41
N ASP A 47 -1.60 9.13 -9.77
CA ASP A 47 -2.05 10.52 -9.56
C ASP A 47 -3.41 10.80 -10.20
N TRP A 48 -3.65 10.31 -11.41
CA TRP A 48 -4.88 10.56 -12.15
C TRP A 48 -6.11 9.88 -11.51
N GLU A 49 -5.92 8.78 -10.78
CA GLU A 49 -6.98 8.12 -10.00
C GLU A 49 -7.38 8.99 -8.80
N LEU A 50 -6.43 9.78 -8.29
CA LEU A 50 -6.61 10.64 -7.11
C LEU A 50 -7.04 12.06 -7.46
N GLN A 51 -6.76 12.55 -8.67
CA GLN A 51 -7.07 13.92 -9.09
C GLN A 51 -8.53 14.33 -8.78
N PRO A 52 -9.57 13.52 -9.10
CA PRO A 52 -10.95 13.90 -8.79
C PRO A 52 -11.20 14.05 -7.28
N LEU A 53 -10.59 13.19 -6.47
CA LEU A 53 -10.72 13.23 -5.00
C LEU A 53 -9.98 14.45 -4.43
N LEU A 54 -8.79 14.76 -4.95
CA LEU A 54 -8.00 15.91 -4.54
C LEU A 54 -8.67 17.24 -4.91
N ALA A 55 -9.39 17.28 -6.04
CA ALA A 55 -10.16 18.44 -6.45
C ALA A 55 -11.38 18.68 -5.53
N ALA A 56 -11.96 17.62 -4.96
CA ALA A 56 -13.07 17.70 -4.01
C ALA A 56 -12.62 17.90 -2.55
N LEU A 57 -11.32 17.83 -2.26
CA LEU A 57 -10.78 17.90 -0.91
C LEU A 57 -10.63 19.36 -0.43
N GLU A 58 -11.42 19.72 0.56
CA GLU A 58 -11.35 21.01 1.25
C GLU A 58 -10.29 20.98 2.36
N GLU A 59 -9.79 22.15 2.76
CA GLU A 59 -8.78 22.30 3.83
C GLU A 59 -7.54 21.42 3.61
N ARG A 60 -7.12 21.31 2.34
CA ARG A 60 -6.07 20.38 1.90
C ARG A 60 -4.71 20.70 2.54
N GLU A 61 -4.21 19.74 3.30
CA GLU A 61 -2.86 19.69 3.83
C GLU A 61 -2.12 18.49 3.22
N GLN A 62 -0.99 18.74 2.54
CA GLN A 62 -0.13 17.67 2.04
C GLN A 62 0.88 17.24 3.10
N ILE A 63 0.97 15.94 3.34
CA ILE A 63 1.86 15.33 4.31
C ILE A 63 2.69 14.26 3.60
N GLN A 64 4.00 14.37 3.69
CA GLN A 64 4.92 13.34 3.20
C GLN A 64 5.40 12.50 4.38
N ILE A 65 5.24 11.18 4.30
CA ILE A 65 5.77 10.25 5.31
C ILE A 65 6.60 9.19 4.59
N ALA A 66 7.92 9.21 4.82
CA ALA A 66 8.88 8.43 4.05
C ALA A 66 8.68 8.63 2.53
N ALA A 67 8.45 7.57 1.78
CA ALA A 67 8.26 7.61 0.33
C ALA A 67 6.81 7.92 -0.11
N TRP A 68 5.84 7.98 0.81
CA TRP A 68 4.42 8.09 0.46
C TRP A 68 3.81 9.45 0.78
N THR A 69 2.96 9.91 -0.13
CA THR A 69 2.26 11.18 -0.04
C THR A 69 0.84 10.96 0.46
N PHE A 70 0.43 11.79 1.41
CA PHE A 70 -0.92 11.86 1.94
C PHE A 70 -1.46 13.29 1.79
N TRP A 71 -2.76 13.41 1.60
CA TRP A 71 -3.48 14.69 1.65
C TRP A 71 -4.62 14.58 2.65
N LYS A 72 -4.53 15.35 3.71
CA LYS A 72 -5.55 15.43 4.76
C LYS A 72 -6.46 16.61 4.47
N GLY A 73 -7.74 16.45 4.75
CA GLY A 73 -8.72 17.51 4.59
C GLY A 73 -10.14 17.03 4.90
N ARG A 74 -11.11 17.65 4.25
CA ARG A 74 -12.53 17.31 4.39
C ARG A 74 -13.19 17.12 3.03
N ILE A 75 -14.13 16.18 2.97
CA ILE A 75 -15.09 16.07 1.86
C ILE A 75 -16.47 16.06 2.50
N GLY A 76 -17.19 17.17 2.35
CA GLY A 76 -18.44 17.41 3.08
C GLY A 76 -18.20 17.38 4.61
N SER A 77 -18.99 16.58 5.34
CA SER A 77 -18.87 16.49 6.80
C SER A 77 -17.75 15.56 7.29
N LYS A 78 -17.13 14.78 6.38
CA LYS A 78 -16.16 13.72 6.71
C LYS A 78 -14.73 14.23 6.65
N ARG A 79 -13.92 13.84 7.63
CA ARG A 79 -12.47 14.00 7.64
C ARG A 79 -11.85 12.88 6.80
N VAL A 80 -11.22 13.26 5.71
CA VAL A 80 -10.70 12.33 4.72
C VAL A 80 -9.18 12.49 4.63
N VAL A 81 -8.50 11.37 4.53
CA VAL A 81 -7.10 11.32 4.09
C VAL A 81 -7.06 10.60 2.77
N ILE A 82 -6.49 11.24 1.76
CA ILE A 82 -6.19 10.63 0.47
C ILE A 82 -4.74 10.17 0.50
N SER A 83 -4.47 8.93 0.10
CA SER A 83 -3.15 8.32 0.11
C SER A 83 -2.75 7.89 -1.30
N ARG A 84 -1.57 8.35 -1.74
CA ARG A 84 -0.92 7.81 -2.92
C ARG A 84 -0.10 6.58 -2.51
N THR A 85 -0.52 5.42 -2.99
CA THR A 85 0.12 4.15 -2.62
C THR A 85 1.34 3.81 -3.45
N GLU A 86 1.50 4.45 -4.62
CA GLU A 86 2.33 3.97 -5.72
C GLU A 86 1.89 2.60 -6.26
N VAL A 87 2.53 2.18 -7.36
CA VAL A 87 2.25 0.90 -8.02
C VAL A 87 2.91 -0.26 -7.24
N GLY A 88 2.16 -1.33 -7.05
CA GLY A 88 2.66 -2.60 -6.53
C GLY A 88 2.17 -2.92 -5.10
N PRO A 89 2.01 -4.21 -4.78
CA PRO A 89 1.40 -4.65 -3.52
C PRO A 89 2.20 -4.25 -2.28
N ILE A 90 3.53 -4.26 -2.35
CA ILE A 90 4.40 -3.88 -1.23
C ILE A 90 4.20 -2.40 -0.89
N ASN A 91 4.13 -1.53 -1.91
CA ASN A 91 3.91 -0.10 -1.72
C ASN A 91 2.51 0.18 -1.16
N ALA A 92 1.50 -0.52 -1.66
CA ALA A 92 0.14 -0.45 -1.11
C ALA A 92 0.08 -0.88 0.37
N VAL A 93 0.70 -2.01 0.73
CA VAL A 93 0.76 -2.46 2.13
C VAL A 93 1.47 -1.46 3.02
N ALA A 94 2.63 -0.94 2.59
CA ALA A 94 3.40 0.02 3.36
C ALA A 94 2.64 1.34 3.56
N SER A 95 2.08 1.92 2.49
CA SER A 95 1.29 3.15 2.55
C SER A 95 0.05 3.00 3.44
N THR A 96 -0.66 1.87 3.32
CA THR A 96 -1.83 1.56 4.16
C THR A 96 -1.45 1.44 5.63
N THR A 97 -0.34 0.74 5.93
CA THR A 97 0.16 0.57 7.30
C THR A 97 0.52 1.92 7.92
N ILE A 98 1.25 2.75 7.18
CA ILE A 98 1.59 4.11 7.60
C ILE A 98 0.32 4.94 7.83
N GLY A 99 -0.64 4.87 6.91
CA GLY A 99 -1.92 5.57 7.03
C GLY A 99 -2.70 5.17 8.28
N ILE A 100 -2.77 3.87 8.59
CA ILE A 100 -3.42 3.35 9.80
C ILE A 100 -2.76 3.89 11.06
N LEU A 101 -1.42 3.79 11.13
CA LEU A 101 -0.66 4.16 12.33
C LEU A 101 -0.73 5.67 12.61
N ASN A 102 -0.73 6.50 11.57
CA ASN A 102 -0.70 7.96 11.72
C ASN A 102 -2.10 8.58 11.83
N PHE A 103 -3.09 8.08 11.07
CA PHE A 103 -4.39 8.74 10.96
C PHE A 103 -5.54 7.98 11.63
N ARG A 104 -5.35 6.70 11.99
CA ARG A 104 -6.36 5.86 12.67
C ARG A 104 -7.75 5.93 12.01
N PRO A 105 -7.86 5.66 10.70
CA PRO A 105 -9.13 5.78 9.98
C PRO A 105 -10.16 4.75 10.49
N SER A 106 -11.44 5.11 10.44
CA SER A 106 -12.54 4.18 10.73
C SER A 106 -12.88 3.29 9.53
N LEU A 107 -12.61 3.77 8.31
CA LEU A 107 -12.85 3.08 7.05
C LEU A 107 -11.67 3.29 6.09
N ILE A 108 -11.29 2.25 5.38
CA ILE A 108 -10.28 2.30 4.31
C ILE A 108 -10.96 1.92 3.00
N ILE A 109 -10.80 2.75 1.98
CA ILE A 109 -11.27 2.51 0.62
C ILE A 109 -10.05 2.47 -0.28
N ASN A 110 -9.85 1.36 -0.98
CA ASN A 110 -8.87 1.26 -2.06
C ASN A 110 -9.65 1.33 -3.38
N GLN A 111 -9.30 2.31 -4.21
CA GLN A 111 -9.88 2.46 -5.54
C GLN A 111 -8.78 2.58 -6.59
N GLY A 112 -9.09 2.09 -7.78
CA GLY A 112 -8.21 2.17 -8.93
C GLY A 112 -8.84 1.48 -10.12
N SER A 113 -8.10 1.46 -11.22
CA SER A 113 -8.52 0.75 -12.43
C SER A 113 -7.98 -0.68 -12.47
N ALA A 114 -8.80 -1.60 -12.97
CA ALA A 114 -8.43 -3.02 -13.07
C ALA A 114 -8.82 -3.61 -14.43
N GLY A 115 -8.09 -4.66 -14.85
CA GLY A 115 -8.46 -5.47 -16.01
C GLY A 115 -9.56 -6.46 -15.64
N ALA A 116 -10.56 -6.60 -16.52
CA ALA A 116 -11.64 -7.56 -16.33
C ALA A 116 -11.19 -8.99 -16.67
N ASN A 117 -11.46 -9.93 -15.76
CA ASN A 117 -11.33 -11.37 -16.01
C ASN A 117 -12.69 -12.04 -16.31
N ASP A 118 -13.78 -11.45 -15.83
CA ASP A 118 -15.14 -11.89 -16.16
C ASP A 118 -15.50 -11.38 -17.57
N PRO A 119 -15.81 -12.27 -18.52
CA PRO A 119 -16.13 -11.88 -19.91
C PRO A 119 -17.40 -11.04 -20.02
N GLU A 120 -18.27 -11.04 -19.01
CA GLU A 120 -19.44 -10.18 -19.01
C GLU A 120 -19.09 -8.72 -18.75
N LEU A 121 -18.00 -8.43 -18.03
CA LEU A 121 -17.60 -7.08 -17.64
C LEU A 121 -17.18 -6.24 -18.86
N LYS A 122 -17.66 -5.01 -18.88
CA LYS A 122 -17.35 -4.03 -19.93
C LYS A 122 -16.43 -2.95 -19.40
N VAL A 123 -15.73 -2.27 -20.32
CA VAL A 123 -14.97 -1.07 -19.98
C VAL A 123 -15.90 -0.07 -19.31
N PHE A 124 -15.44 0.53 -18.20
CA PHE A 124 -16.18 1.44 -17.32
C PHE A 124 -17.21 0.82 -16.37
N ASP A 125 -17.38 -0.51 -16.34
CA ASP A 125 -18.14 -1.13 -15.27
C ASP A 125 -17.44 -0.90 -13.92
N ILE A 126 -18.21 -0.53 -12.89
CA ILE A 126 -17.71 -0.40 -11.52
C ILE A 126 -17.88 -1.76 -10.82
N VAL A 127 -16.78 -2.25 -10.24
CA VAL A 127 -16.73 -3.49 -9.47
C VAL A 127 -16.44 -3.17 -8.02
N VAL A 128 -17.33 -3.57 -7.13
CA VAL A 128 -17.10 -3.54 -5.68
C VAL A 128 -16.70 -4.93 -5.22
N GLY A 129 -15.46 -5.07 -4.74
CA GLY A 129 -14.93 -6.36 -4.30
C GLY A 129 -15.58 -6.84 -2.99
N GLU A 130 -16.18 -8.03 -3.00
CA GLU A 130 -16.65 -8.70 -1.78
C GLU A 130 -15.48 -9.35 -1.01
N SER A 131 -14.51 -9.90 -1.75
CA SER A 131 -13.31 -10.52 -1.19
C SER A 131 -12.13 -10.40 -2.17
N THR A 132 -10.91 -10.51 -1.67
CA THR A 132 -9.68 -10.45 -2.46
C THR A 132 -8.72 -11.58 -2.08
N VAL A 133 -7.90 -12.00 -3.04
CA VAL A 133 -6.82 -12.97 -2.85
C VAL A 133 -5.55 -12.44 -3.52
N ASP A 134 -4.38 -12.77 -2.97
CA ASP A 134 -3.11 -12.45 -3.61
C ASP A 134 -2.80 -13.49 -4.69
N TYR A 135 -2.77 -13.04 -5.95
CA TYR A 135 -2.42 -13.90 -7.08
C TYR A 135 -1.01 -14.48 -6.96
N GLY A 136 -0.07 -13.72 -6.37
CA GLY A 136 1.30 -14.17 -6.13
C GLY A 136 1.44 -15.19 -5.01
N ALA A 137 0.41 -15.37 -4.17
CA ALA A 137 0.39 -16.36 -3.09
C ALA A 137 -0.02 -17.76 -3.55
N PHE A 138 -0.03 -18.02 -4.87
CA PHE A 138 -0.27 -19.36 -5.40
C PHE A 138 0.83 -20.32 -4.97
N GLN A 139 0.43 -21.44 -4.38
CA GLN A 139 1.32 -22.54 -4.01
C GLN A 139 0.76 -23.84 -4.57
N SER A 140 1.56 -24.54 -5.36
CA SER A 140 1.30 -25.91 -5.77
C SER A 140 1.98 -26.90 -4.84
N GLU A 141 1.40 -28.08 -4.73
CA GLU A 141 2.06 -29.22 -4.09
C GLU A 141 3.14 -29.77 -5.03
N HIS A 142 4.15 -30.44 -4.47
CA HIS A 142 5.15 -31.11 -5.27
C HIS A 142 4.48 -32.24 -6.07
N GLY A 143 4.77 -32.30 -7.37
CA GLY A 143 4.35 -33.38 -8.26
C GLY A 143 5.57 -34.04 -8.88
N ASP A 144 5.49 -35.36 -9.07
CA ASP A 144 6.53 -36.12 -9.77
C ASP A 144 6.71 -35.63 -11.23
N GLU A 145 7.80 -36.02 -11.87
CA GLU A 145 8.08 -35.68 -13.26
C GLU A 145 6.91 -36.06 -14.18
N GLY A 146 6.49 -35.11 -15.02
CA GLY A 146 5.37 -35.30 -15.96
C GLY A 146 3.96 -35.10 -15.37
N GLN A 147 3.81 -34.94 -14.05
CA GLN A 147 2.49 -34.76 -13.39
C GLN A 147 1.92 -33.33 -13.56
N GLY A 148 2.76 -32.35 -13.87
CA GLY A 148 2.37 -30.94 -13.89
C GLY A 148 2.06 -30.38 -12.49
N SER A 149 1.48 -29.17 -12.42
CA SER A 149 1.06 -28.56 -11.15
C SER A 149 -0.41 -28.87 -10.89
N ALA A 150 -0.69 -29.64 -9.84
CA ALA A 150 -2.06 -29.82 -9.38
C ALA A 150 -2.63 -28.47 -8.93
N ARG A 151 -3.82 -28.11 -9.46
CA ARG A 151 -4.62 -27.07 -8.82
C ARG A 151 -5.06 -27.64 -7.49
N ARG A 152 -4.52 -27.14 -6.38
CA ARG A 152 -5.01 -27.50 -5.06
C ARG A 152 -6.53 -27.32 -5.06
N GLY A 153 -7.25 -28.35 -4.63
CA GLY A 153 -8.69 -28.50 -4.80
C GLY A 153 -9.46 -27.22 -4.50
N GLY A 154 -10.48 -26.95 -5.32
CA GLY A 154 -11.42 -25.87 -5.08
C GLY A 154 -11.88 -25.89 -3.62
N ALA A 155 -11.81 -24.72 -2.99
CA ALA A 155 -12.14 -24.38 -1.61
C ALA A 155 -10.97 -24.30 -0.61
N ARG A 156 -10.64 -23.04 -0.27
CA ARG A 156 -10.27 -22.56 1.07
C ARG A 156 -8.96 -23.06 1.69
N SER A 157 -7.85 -22.53 1.20
CA SER A 157 -6.80 -22.11 2.13
C SER A 157 -6.51 -20.63 1.90
N ILE A 158 -7.41 -19.76 2.36
CA ILE A 158 -6.98 -18.42 2.75
C ILE A 158 -6.12 -18.67 3.98
N THR A 159 -4.80 -18.76 3.79
CA THR A 159 -3.86 -18.77 4.91
C THR A 159 -3.90 -17.37 5.50
N ARG A 160 -4.88 -17.13 6.38
CA ARG A 160 -4.86 -15.97 7.25
C ARG A 160 -3.60 -16.11 8.08
N CYS A 161 -2.76 -15.08 8.11
CA CYS A 161 -1.59 -15.04 8.97
C CYS A 161 -2.04 -15.41 10.40
N GLY A 162 -1.77 -16.65 10.83
CA GLY A 162 -2.00 -17.12 12.20
C GLY A 162 -3.21 -18.01 12.52
N SER A 163 -4.10 -18.46 11.62
CA SER A 163 -5.10 -19.51 12.00
C SER A 163 -5.82 -20.19 10.84
N THR A 164 -5.90 -21.53 10.91
CA THR A 164 -6.68 -22.41 10.03
C THR A 164 -8.09 -22.62 10.59
N GLU A 165 -9.10 -21.92 10.08
CA GLU A 165 -10.50 -22.23 10.36
C GLU A 165 -11.24 -22.62 9.08
N LYS A 166 -11.77 -23.84 9.03
CA LYS A 166 -12.52 -24.38 7.88
C LYS A 166 -14.01 -24.05 8.05
N ARG A 167 -14.55 -23.15 7.22
CA ARG A 167 -16.00 -22.95 7.07
C ARG A 167 -16.46 -23.44 5.70
N GLY A 168 -17.41 -24.39 5.64
CA GLY A 168 -17.96 -25.02 4.44
C GLY A 168 -18.64 -24.03 3.46
N SER A 169 -18.73 -24.38 2.17
CA SER A 169 -19.20 -23.50 1.07
C SER A 169 -20.37 -24.17 0.40
N SER A 170 -21.52 -23.50 0.43
CA SER A 170 -22.49 -23.64 -0.65
C SER A 170 -21.99 -22.80 -1.83
N SER A 171 -21.81 -23.45 -2.98
CA SER A 171 -21.61 -22.81 -4.26
C SER A 171 -22.80 -21.91 -4.60
N ARG A 172 -22.57 -20.60 -4.68
CA ARG A 172 -23.38 -19.63 -5.45
C ARG A 172 -22.46 -18.46 -5.78
N ASN A 173 -22.53 -17.96 -7.01
CA ASN A 173 -21.86 -16.75 -7.48
C ASN A 173 -21.78 -15.70 -6.36
N SER A 174 -20.58 -15.29 -5.99
CA SER A 174 -20.39 -14.05 -5.25
C SER A 174 -21.07 -12.94 -6.05
N PRO A 175 -22.04 -12.20 -5.47
CA PRO A 175 -22.73 -11.15 -6.19
C PRO A 175 -21.72 -10.05 -6.50
N VAL A 176 -21.28 -9.97 -7.75
CA VAL A 176 -20.61 -8.77 -8.25
C VAL A 176 -21.66 -7.67 -8.25
N ILE A 177 -21.55 -6.74 -7.30
CA ILE A 177 -22.41 -5.55 -7.29
C ILE A 177 -21.99 -4.70 -8.47
N ARG A 178 -22.86 -4.68 -9.49
CA ARG A 178 -22.67 -3.95 -10.74
C ARG A 178 -23.47 -2.65 -10.66
N MET A 179 -22.77 -1.52 -10.66
CA MET A 179 -23.40 -0.21 -10.83
C MET A 179 -23.14 0.23 -12.27
N ARG A 180 -24.22 0.51 -13.01
CA ARG A 180 -24.19 1.07 -14.37
C ARG A 180 -24.36 2.57 -14.34
#